data_AF-A0A351BXZ5-F1
#
_entry.id   AF-A0A351BXZ5-F1
#
_cell.length_a   1.000
_cell.length_b   1.000
_cell.length_c   1.000
_cell.angle_alpha   90.00
_cell.angle_beta   90.00
_cell.angle_gamma   90.00
#
_symmetry.space_group_name_H-M   'P 1'
#
loop_
_entity.id
_entity.type
_entity.pdbx_description
1 polymer ?
#
loop_
_entity_poly.entity_id
_entity_poly.type
_entity_poly.pdbx_seq_one_letter_code
_entity_poly.pdbx_strand_id
1 'polypeptide(L)'
;GVIIISYIAPPPVSGQKNFRLGVSRSTNSGASWTPTYFVQGVDTADKILCATDDISSSPYYGRSYIVYSEKRGVFMSYTTNSGETWSVSARVSPPQNHGRVGASIVTGNA
;
A
#
# COMPACT_ATOMS: atom_id res chain seq x y z
N GLY A 1 19.23 4.05 3.55
CA GLY A 1 17.91 3.51 3.93
C GLY A 1 17.01 3.51 2.73
N VAL A 2 15.92 2.72 2.75
CA VAL A 2 14.92 2.71 1.67
C VAL A 2 13.77 3.63 2.08
N ILE A 3 13.35 4.51 1.18
CA ILE A 3 12.13 5.30 1.33
C ILE A 3 11.06 4.66 0.45
N ILE A 4 9.87 4.42 1.00
CA ILE A 4 8.71 3.93 0.27
C ILE A 4 7.64 5.02 0.29
N ILE A 5 7.08 5.33 -0.87
CA ILE A 5 5.90 6.18 -0.99
C ILE A 5 4.76 5.38 -1.62
N SER A 6 3.57 5.50 -1.05
CA SER A 6 2.33 4.98 -1.60
C SER A 6 1.41 6.13 -1.99
N TYR A 7 0.75 6.02 -3.13
CA TYR A 7 -0.09 7.10 -3.65
C TYR A 7 -1.24 6.57 -4.51
N ILE A 8 -2.25 7.42 -4.65
CA ILE A 8 -3.39 7.19 -5.54
C ILE A 8 -2.88 7.45 -6.97
N ALA A 9 -2.55 6.38 -7.69
CA ALA A 9 -1.95 6.47 -9.02
C ALA A 9 -3.03 6.50 -10.10
N PRO A 10 -2.86 7.30 -11.16
CA PRO A 10 -3.69 7.18 -12.36
C PRO A 10 -3.68 5.74 -12.88
N PRO A 11 -4.76 5.28 -13.52
CA PRO A 11 -4.80 3.95 -14.10
C PRO A 11 -3.59 3.69 -15.02
N PRO A 12 -2.95 2.50 -14.94
CA PRO A 12 -1.76 2.17 -15.73
C PRO A 12 -2.05 2.02 -17.22
N VAL A 13 -3.32 1.85 -17.59
CA VAL A 13 -3.76 1.62 -18.98
C VAL A 13 -4.76 2.71 -19.37
N SER A 14 -4.54 3.31 -20.53
CA SER A 14 -5.44 4.32 -21.11
C SER A 14 -6.87 3.78 -21.23
N GLY A 15 -7.86 4.59 -20.86
CA GLY A 15 -9.28 4.24 -20.90
C GLY A 15 -9.84 3.61 -19.61
N GLN A 16 -8.98 3.16 -18.67
CA GLN A 16 -9.44 2.83 -17.33
C GLN A 16 -9.75 4.12 -16.54
N LYS A 17 -10.80 4.09 -15.71
CA LYS A 17 -11.26 5.26 -14.94
C LYS A 17 -10.87 5.23 -13.47
N ASN A 18 -10.58 4.06 -12.92
CA ASN A 18 -10.33 3.91 -11.49
C ASN A 18 -8.87 4.14 -11.16
N PHE A 19 -8.60 5.01 -10.19
CA PHE A 19 -7.28 5.15 -9.61
C PHE A 19 -6.86 3.88 -8.88
N ARG A 20 -5.57 3.56 -8.94
CA ARG A 20 -4.98 2.34 -8.38
C ARG A 20 -4.08 2.68 -7.19
N LEU A 21 -3.69 1.64 -6.46
CA LEU A 21 -2.60 1.77 -5.49
C LEU A 21 -1.26 1.69 -6.22
N GLY A 22 -0.57 2.84 -6.30
CA GLY A 22 0.80 2.93 -6.79
C GLY A 22 1.80 3.02 -5.65
N VAL A 23 2.97 2.43 -5.87
CA VAL A 23 4.10 2.50 -4.94
C VAL A 23 5.38 2.80 -5.71
N SER A 24 6.20 3.71 -5.18
CA SER A 24 7.59 3.90 -5.63
C SER A 24 8.53 3.84 -4.44
N ARG A 25 9.76 3.41 -4.68
CA ARG A 25 10.81 3.41 -3.67
C ARG A 25 12.05 4.16 -4.11
N SER A 26 12.80 4.69 -3.14
CA SER A 26 14.11 5.28 -3.34
C SER A 26 15.13 4.57 -2.46
N THR A 27 16.30 4.27 -3.03
CA THR A 27 17.45 3.68 -2.32
C THR A 27 18.57 4.70 -2.11
N ASN A 28 18.39 5.94 -2.56
CA ASN A 28 19.37 7.03 -2.53
C ASN A 28 18.79 8.30 -1.91
N SER A 29 18.15 8.15 -0.75
CA SER A 29 17.65 9.26 0.06
C SER A 29 16.68 10.20 -0.68
N GLY A 30 15.88 9.66 -1.59
CA GLY A 30 14.87 10.41 -2.33
C GLY A 30 15.38 11.12 -3.59
N ALA A 31 16.67 10.99 -3.93
CA ALA A 31 17.24 11.63 -5.12
C ALA A 31 16.68 11.06 -6.43
N SER A 32 16.38 9.76 -6.46
CA SER A 32 15.66 9.12 -7.56
C SER A 32 14.69 8.06 -7.05
N TRP A 33 13.69 7.74 -7.87
CA TRP A 33 12.60 6.83 -7.53
C TRP A 33 12.46 5.74 -8.59
N THR A 34 12.06 4.54 -8.18
CA THR A 34 11.66 3.49 -9.12
C THR A 34 10.39 3.90 -9.87
N PRO A 35 10.16 3.35 -11.08
CA PRO A 35 8.85 3.40 -11.71
C PRO A 35 7.74 2.91 -10.76
N THR A 36 6.52 3.38 -10.98
CA THR A 36 5.34 2.96 -10.21
C THR A 36 5.18 1.44 -10.27
N TYR A 37 5.24 0.79 -9.11
CA TYR A 37 4.71 -0.56 -8.92
C TYR A 37 3.20 -0.44 -8.68
N PHE A 38 2.40 -1.05 -9.54
CA PHE A 38 0.94 -1.14 -9.35
C PHE A 38 0.60 -2.40 -8.58
N VAL A 39 0.04 -2.25 -7.39
CA VAL A 39 -0.34 -3.40 -6.55
C VAL A 39 -1.44 -4.22 -7.24
N GLN A 40 -1.24 -5.53 -7.27
CA GLN A 40 -2.14 -6.46 -7.93
C GLN A 40 -3.45 -6.64 -7.14
N GLY A 41 -4.56 -6.84 -7.84
CA GLY A 41 -5.89 -7.06 -7.23
C GLY A 41 -6.64 -5.81 -6.77
N VAL A 42 -6.08 -4.61 -6.96
CA VAL A 42 -6.66 -3.35 -6.46
C VAL A 42 -7.64 -2.73 -7.47
N ASP A 43 -8.95 -2.85 -7.32
CA ASP A 43 -9.88 -2.27 -8.31
C ASP A 43 -10.01 -0.74 -8.26
N THR A 44 -9.92 -0.17 -7.06
CA THR A 44 -9.87 1.26 -6.78
C THR A 44 -9.13 1.49 -5.46
N ALA A 45 -8.47 2.62 -5.29
CA ALA A 45 -7.81 2.98 -4.04
C ALA A 45 -8.10 4.44 -3.65
N ASP A 46 -8.41 4.66 -2.38
CA ASP A 46 -8.50 5.97 -1.75
C ASP A 46 -8.00 5.89 -0.30
N LYS A 47 -7.68 7.03 0.31
CA LYS A 47 -7.30 7.16 1.75
C LYS A 47 -6.18 6.21 2.16
N ILE A 48 -5.12 6.21 1.37
CA ILE A 48 -3.97 5.30 1.55
C ILE A 48 -3.14 5.74 2.76
N LEU A 49 -2.81 4.80 3.63
CA LEU A 49 -1.79 4.95 4.67
C LEU A 49 -0.77 3.81 4.59
N CYS A 50 0.47 4.10 4.95
CA CYS A 50 1.55 3.12 5.01
C CYS A 50 2.25 3.15 6.38
N ALA A 51 2.70 2.00 6.84
CA ALA A 51 3.53 1.86 8.05
C ALA A 51 4.57 0.75 7.86
N THR A 52 5.66 0.84 8.60
CA THR A 52 6.72 -0.19 8.61
C THR A 52 6.90 -0.67 10.04
N ASP A 53 6.99 -1.99 10.22
CA ASP A 53 7.33 -2.57 11.50
C ASP A 53 8.83 -2.43 11.77
N ASP A 54 9.19 -1.61 12.74
CA ASP A 54 10.55 -1.33 13.16
C ASP A 54 10.89 -1.91 14.54
N ILE A 55 10.03 -2.77 15.09
CA ILE A 55 10.30 -3.47 16.35
C ILE A 55 11.22 -4.66 16.10
N SER A 56 12.45 -4.59 16.62
CA SER A 56 13.49 -5.61 16.41
C SER A 56 13.12 -7.02 16.90
N SER A 57 12.25 -7.13 17.90
CA SER A 57 11.73 -8.41 18.40
C SER A 57 10.53 -8.95 17.61
N SER A 58 9.96 -8.16 16.69
CA SER A 58 8.83 -8.58 15.88
C SER A 58 9.25 -9.68 14.89
N PRO A 59 8.48 -10.76 14.74
CA PRO A 59 8.70 -11.73 13.66
C PRO A 59 8.45 -11.11 12.27
N TYR A 60 7.90 -9.90 12.20
CA TYR A 60 7.65 -9.14 10.99
C TYR A 60 8.54 -7.89 10.86
N TYR A 61 9.62 -7.80 11.64
CA TYR A 61 10.57 -6.70 11.57
C TYR A 61 11.00 -6.39 10.12
N GLY A 62 10.95 -5.11 9.75
CA GLY A 62 11.28 -4.59 8.43
C GLY A 62 10.16 -4.75 7.38
N ARG A 63 9.03 -5.38 7.72
CA ARG A 63 7.88 -5.47 6.81
C ARG A 63 7.15 -4.13 6.75
N SER A 64 6.88 -3.66 5.54
CA SER A 64 6.02 -2.50 5.31
C SER A 64 4.64 -2.94 4.84
N TYR A 65 3.64 -2.19 5.26
CA TYR A 65 2.22 -2.44 5.02
C TYR A 65 1.58 -1.18 4.45
N ILE A 66 0.60 -1.37 3.58
CA ILE A 66 -0.26 -0.31 3.07
C ILE A 66 -1.71 -0.73 3.34
N VAL A 67 -2.48 0.16 3.96
CA VAL A 67 -3.93 0.06 4.10
C VAL A 67 -4.61 1.13 3.28
N TYR A 68 -5.75 0.81 2.71
CA TYR A 68 -6.48 1.71 1.83
C TYR A 68 -7.94 1.29 1.75
N SER A 69 -8.75 2.25 1.34
CA SER A 69 -10.15 2.03 1.07
C SER A 69 -10.38 1.72 -0.39
N GLU A 70 -11.26 0.76 -0.59
CA GLU A 70 -11.71 0.29 -1.88
C GLU A 70 -13.24 0.30 -1.87
N LYS A 71 -13.89 0.33 -3.05
CA LYS A 71 -15.36 0.37 -3.15
C LYS A 71 -16.03 -0.81 -2.43
N ARG A 72 -15.29 -1.92 -2.27
CA ARG A 72 -15.77 -3.13 -1.59
C ARG A 72 -15.47 -3.12 -0.09
N GLY A 73 -14.60 -2.29 0.46
CA GLY A 73 -14.20 -2.31 1.88
C GLY A 73 -12.77 -1.81 2.11
N VAL A 74 -12.19 -2.14 3.27
CA VAL A 74 -10.77 -1.84 3.59
C VAL A 74 -9.89 -3.01 3.17
N PHE A 75 -8.79 -2.69 2.50
CA PHE A 75 -7.83 -3.64 1.97
C PHE A 75 -6.42 -3.31 2.47
N MET A 76 -5.58 -4.33 2.45
CA MET A 76 -4.19 -4.27 2.84
C MET A 76 -3.32 -4.92 1.76
N SER A 77 -2.07 -4.46 1.65
CA SER A 77 -0.99 -5.17 0.96
C SER A 77 0.33 -4.93 1.72
N TYR A 78 1.27 -5.87 1.64
CA TYR A 78 2.55 -5.75 2.35
C TYR A 78 3.73 -6.15 1.47
N THR A 79 4.93 -5.76 1.90
CA THR A 79 6.21 -6.12 1.26
C THR A 79 7.20 -6.65 2.29
N THR A 80 7.92 -7.70 1.94
CA THR A 80 8.99 -8.30 2.76
C THR A 80 10.38 -8.08 2.17
N ASN A 81 10.48 -7.31 1.07
CA ASN A 81 11.72 -7.05 0.34
C ASN A 81 11.88 -5.57 0.04
N SER A 82 11.66 -4.73 1.06
CA SER A 82 11.88 -3.28 1.00
C SER A 82 11.22 -2.61 -0.22
N GLY A 83 9.98 -3.01 -0.53
CA GLY A 83 9.15 -2.40 -1.57
C GLY A 83 9.45 -2.83 -3.01
N GLU A 84 10.26 -3.87 -3.24
CA GLU A 84 10.49 -4.42 -4.60
C GLU A 84 9.23 -5.03 -5.18
N THR A 85 8.56 -5.84 -4.37
CA THR A 85 7.31 -6.48 -4.72
C THR A 85 6.33 -6.39 -3.56
N TRP A 86 5.04 -6.44 -3.89
CA TRP A 86 3.96 -6.37 -2.92
C TRP A 86 3.05 -7.57 -3.04
N SER A 87 2.51 -8.01 -1.91
CA SER A 87 1.45 -9.02 -1.88
C SER A 87 0.27 -8.59 -2.74
N VAL A 88 -0.50 -9.57 -3.20
CA VAL A 88 -1.82 -9.28 -3.79
C VAL A 88 -2.70 -8.59 -2.73
N SER A 89 -3.54 -7.68 -3.19
CA SER A 89 -4.56 -7.00 -2.37
C SER A 89 -5.43 -8.00 -1.61
N ALA A 90 -5.49 -7.84 -0.28
CA ALA A 90 -6.31 -8.66 0.60
C ALA A 90 -7.29 -7.78 1.39
N ARG A 91 -8.56 -8.18 1.43
CA ARG A 91 -9.59 -7.48 2.21
C ARG A 91 -9.40 -7.78 3.69
N VAL A 92 -9.46 -6.76 4.53
CA VAL A 92 -9.34 -6.87 5.99
C VAL A 92 -10.60 -6.43 6.75
N SER A 93 -11.56 -5.81 6.06
CA SER A 93 -12.90 -5.53 6.61
C SER A 93 -13.94 -6.56 6.16
N PRO A 94 -15.12 -6.62 6.81
CA PRO A 94 -16.30 -7.21 6.20
C PRO A 94 -16.62 -6.59 4.82
N PRO A 95 -17.40 -7.27 3.97
CA PRO A 95 -17.89 -6.69 2.72
C PRO A 95 -18.69 -5.42 2.96
N GLN A 96 -18.42 -4.38 2.16
CA GLN A 96 -19.16 -3.12 2.16
C GLN A 96 -19.50 -2.73 0.72
N ASN A 97 -20.58 -1.97 0.56
CA ASN A 97 -20.93 -1.41 -0.74
C ASN A 97 -20.71 0.11 -0.71
N HIS A 98 -19.72 0.57 -1.48
CA HIS A 98 -19.43 1.99 -1.69
C HIS A 98 -19.11 2.80 -0.42
N GLY A 99 -18.58 2.15 0.61
CA GLY A 99 -18.07 2.83 1.80
C GLY A 99 -16.70 3.45 1.54
N ARG A 100 -16.63 4.77 1.32
CA ARG A 100 -15.35 5.51 1.34
C ARG A 100 -14.97 5.81 2.80
N VAL A 101 -14.59 4.77 3.52
CA VAL A 101 -14.08 4.90 4.89
C VAL A 101 -12.60 5.27 4.88
N GLY A 102 -12.05 5.76 5.98
CA GLY A 102 -10.59 5.78 6.17
C GLY A 102 -10.13 4.50 6.84
N ALA A 103 -8.85 4.18 6.71
CA ALA A 103 -8.22 3.14 7.52
C ALA A 103 -7.00 3.74 8.23
N SER A 104 -6.69 3.22 9.40
CA SER A 104 -5.41 3.48 10.07
C SER A 104 -4.67 2.17 10.22
N ILE A 105 -3.35 2.23 10.19
CA ILE A 105 -2.49 1.11 10.50
C ILE A 105 -1.49 1.56 11.56
N VAL A 106 -1.29 0.69 12.55
CA VAL A 106 -0.27 0.84 13.57
C VAL A 106 0.62 -0.40 13.48
N THR A 107 1.92 -0.17 13.45
CA THR A 107 2.94 -1.20 13.58
C THR A 107 3.64 -1.02 14.93
N GLY A 108 4.10 -2.11 15.50
CA GLY A 108 4.72 -2.12 16.82
C GLY A 108 3.72 -2.07 17.99
N ASN A 109 4.16 -1.52 19.13
CA ASN A 109 3.31 -1.39 20.31
C ASN A 109 2.31 -0.24 20.07
N ALA A 110 1.06 -0.64 19.83
CA ALA A 110 -0.09 0.25 19.69
C ALA A 110 -0.53 0.86 21.03
#